data_AF-A0A967U4Z7-F1
#
_entry.id   AF-A0A967U4Z7-F1
#
_cell.length_a   1.000
_cell.length_b   1.000
_cell.length_c   1.000
_cell.angle_alpha   90.00
_cell.angle_beta   90.00
_cell.angle_gamma   90.00
#
_symmetry.space_group_name_H-M   'P 1'
#
loop_
_entity.id
_entity.type
_entity.pdbx_description
1 polymer ?
#
loop_
_entity_poly.entity_id
_entity_poly.type
_entity_poly.pdbx_seq_one_letter_code
_entity_poly.pdbx_strand_id
1 'polypeptide(L)' 'FMTVERYSHVMHIVSNVIAKLKRGKDAFDVIKATYPAGTLSGAPKVRAMEIIEEMEYTRRGPYGGAVGYFSFSGNMDT' A
#
# COMPACT_ATOMS: atom_id res chain seq x y z
N PHE A 1 -3.71 10.70 -14.60
CA PHE A 1 -4.80 10.44 -13.65
C PHE A 1 -5.82 9.56 -14.34
N MET A 2 -6.35 8.52 -13.67
CA MET A 2 -7.24 7.49 -14.25
C MET A 2 -6.77 6.92 -15.60
N THR A 3 -5.57 6.35 -15.64
CA THR A 3 -5.02 5.65 -16.81
C THR A 3 -5.44 4.17 -16.79
N VAL A 4 -5.75 3.58 -17.95
CA VAL A 4 -6.02 2.14 -18.07
C VAL A 4 -4.71 1.38 -18.27
N GLU A 5 -4.33 0.56 -17.30
CA GLU A 5 -3.25 -0.42 -17.42
C GLU A 5 -3.83 -1.78 -17.81
N ARG A 6 -3.22 -2.44 -18.81
CA ARG A 6 -3.69 -3.72 -19.35
C ARG A 6 -2.71 -4.83 -19.00
N TYR A 7 -3.23 -5.88 -18.40
CA TYR A 7 -2.54 -7.14 -18.13
C TYR A 7 -3.19 -8.26 -18.95
N SER A 8 -2.64 -9.47 -18.90
CA SER A 8 -3.07 -10.59 -19.76
C SER A 8 -4.57 -10.91 -19.68
N HIS A 9 -5.21 -10.71 -18.52
CA HIS A 9 -6.62 -11.08 -18.31
C HIS A 9 -7.47 -10.00 -17.62
N VAL A 10 -6.86 -8.88 -17.22
CA VAL A 10 -7.54 -7.82 -16.46
C VAL A 10 -7.04 -6.45 -16.90
N MET A 11 -7.87 -5.44 -16.69
CA MET A 11 -7.51 -4.03 -16.87
C MET A 11 -7.72 -3.29 -15.55
N HIS A 12 -6.75 -2.47 -15.15
CA HIS A 12 -6.82 -1.64 -13.94
C HIS A 12 -6.95 -0.17 -14.31
N ILE A 13 -7.85 0.56 -13.64
CA ILE A 13 -7.87 2.02 -13.68
C ILE A 13 -6.94 2.53 -12.58
N VAL A 14 -5.82 3.11 -12.97
CA VAL A 14 -4.73 3.50 -12.07
C VAL A 14 -4.56 5.01 -12.02
N SER A 15 -4.23 5.54 -10.84
CA SER A 15 -3.83 6.93 -10.66
C SER A 15 -2.51 6.99 -9.90
N ASN A 16 -1.48 7.56 -10.54
CA ASN A 16 -0.17 7.78 -9.92
C ASN A 16 -0.23 9.02 -9.03
N VAL A 17 0.07 8.82 -7.74
CA VAL A 17 0.17 9.89 -6.74
C VAL A 17 1.63 10.06 -6.38
N ILE A 18 2.18 11.25 -6.61
CA ILE A 18 3.59 11.58 -6.38
C ILE A 18 3.66 12.74 -5.38
N ALA A 19 4.59 12.67 -4.43
CA ALA A 19 4.83 13.72 -3.45
C ALA A 19 6.31 13.87 -3.15
N LYS A 20 6.70 15.04 -2.63
CA LYS A 20 8.03 15.26 -2.06
C LYS A 20 7.99 14.94 -0.57
N LEU A 21 8.97 14.16 -0.12
CA LEU A 21 9.11 13.82 1.29
C LEU A 21 9.42 15.08 2.11
N LYS A 22 8.83 15.18 3.31
CA LYS A 22 9.11 16.29 4.23
C LYS A 22 10.55 16.21 4.72
N ARG A 23 11.15 17.36 5.06
CA ARG A 23 12.50 17.41 5.62
C ARG A 23 12.57 16.59 6.92
N GLY A 24 13.62 15.79 7.07
CA GLY A 24 13.84 14.94 8.24
C GLY A 24 12.97 13.68 8.28
N LYS A 25 12.39 13.28 7.13
CA LYS A 25 11.68 12.02 6.95
C LYS A 25 12.42 11.14 5.95
N ASP A 26 12.26 9.83 6.09
CA ASP A 26 12.89 8.82 5.22
C ASP A 26 11.90 7.78 4.69
N ALA A 27 12.40 6.77 3.98
CA ALA A 27 11.59 5.69 3.41
C ALA A 27 10.84 4.85 4.47
N PHE A 28 11.40 4.71 5.68
CA PHE A 28 10.74 3.97 6.76
C PHE A 28 9.54 4.74 7.31
N ASP A 29 9.63 6.06 7.41
CA ASP A 29 8.49 6.91 7.72
C ASP A 29 7.37 6.78 6.67
N VAL A 30 7.74 6.68 5.39
CA VAL A 30 6.77 6.54 4.29
C VAL A 30 6.02 5.21 4.40
N ILE A 31 6.72 4.08 4.50
CA ILE A 31 6.03 2.77 4.60
C ILE A 31 5.14 2.70 5.85
N LYS A 32 5.59 3.24 6.99
CA LYS A 32 4.76 3.28 8.20
C LYS A 32 3.48 4.08 8.01
N ALA A 33 3.53 5.18 7.24
CA ALA A 33 2.38 6.03 6.99
C ALA A 33 1.40 5.46 5.95
N THR A 34 1.91 4.72 4.96
CA THR A 34 1.10 4.20 3.84
C THR A 34 0.62 2.77 4.05
N TYR A 35 1.26 1.99 4.91
CA TYR A 35 0.91 0.60 5.20
C TYR A 35 -0.33 0.45 6.11
N PRO A 36 -1.15 -0.61 5.93
CA PRO A 36 -1.26 -1.44 4.73
C PRO A 36 -1.93 -0.67 3.58
N ALA A 37 -1.81 -1.18 2.36
CA ALA A 37 -2.35 -0.54 1.17
C ALA A 37 -3.88 -0.35 1.26
N GLY A 38 -4.35 0.85 0.94
CA GLY A 38 -5.78 1.19 0.98
C GLY A 38 -6.64 0.33 0.06
N THR A 39 -6.08 -0.18 -1.04
CA THR A 39 -6.75 -1.06 -2.01
C THR A 39 -7.10 -2.44 -1.45
N LEU A 40 -6.38 -2.90 -0.41
CA LEU A 40 -6.62 -4.21 0.24
C LEU A 40 -7.19 -4.08 1.65
N SER A 41 -7.36 -2.86 2.17
CA SER A 41 -8.07 -2.59 3.42
C SER A 41 -9.46 -1.96 3.19
N GLY A 42 -9.53 -0.82 2.50
CA GLY A 42 -10.73 0.03 2.40
C GLY A 42 -10.56 1.40 3.06
N ALA A 43 -11.66 2.16 3.13
CA ALA A 43 -11.72 3.53 3.65
C ALA A 43 -13.00 3.76 4.48
N PRO A 44 -12.94 4.40 5.68
CA PRO A 44 -11.74 4.81 6.41
C PRO A 44 -10.87 3.62 6.85
N LYS A 45 -9.54 3.73 6.68
CA LYS A 45 -8.59 2.60 6.75
C LYS A 45 -8.73 1.76 8.02
N VAL A 46 -8.71 2.40 9.19
CA VAL A 46 -8.75 1.70 10.48
C VAL A 46 -10.07 0.94 10.65
N ARG A 47 -11.22 1.60 10.42
CA ARG A 47 -12.52 0.95 10.55
C ARG A 47 -12.71 -0.19 9.56
N ALA A 48 -12.21 -0.04 8.33
CA ALA A 48 -12.26 -1.11 7.34
C ALA A 48 -11.46 -2.35 7.79
N MET A 49 -10.29 -2.15 8.40
CA MET A 49 -9.49 -3.26 8.94
C MET A 49 -10.15 -3.93 10.14
N GLU A 50 -10.82 -3.19 11.03
CA GLU A 50 -11.59 -3.78 12.13
C GLU A 50 -12.71 -4.69 11.61
N ILE A 51 -13.45 -4.24 10.60
CA ILE A 51 -14.50 -5.05 9.96
C ILE A 51 -13.90 -6.30 9.28
N ILE A 52 -12.74 -6.16 8.62
CA ILE A 52 -12.02 -7.31 8.05
C ILE A 52 -11.67 -8.33 9.14
N GLU A 53 -11.14 -7.88 10.28
CA GLU A 53 -10.80 -8.75 11.41
C GLU A 53 -12.04 -9.43 12.02
N GLU A 54 -13.18 -8.72 12.08
CA GLU A 54 -14.46 -9.30 12.53
C GLU A 54 -14.97 -10.40 11.58
N MET A 55 -14.68 -10.29 10.27
CA MET A 55 -15.20 -11.20 9.24
C MET A 55 -14.23 -12.33 8.86
N GLU A 56 -12.92 -12.14 8.97
CA GLU A 56 -11.91 -13.11 8.58
C GLU A 56 -11.48 -13.96 9.78
N TYR A 57 -11.72 -15.28 9.72
CA TYR A 57 -11.41 -16.21 10.81
C TYR A 57 -9.92 -16.56 10.95
N THR A 58 -9.06 -15.99 10.10
CA THR A 58 -7.62 -16.27 10.07
C THR A 58 -6.82 -15.02 9.73
N ARG A 59 -5.60 -14.93 10.26
CA ARG A 59 -4.68 -13.86 9.87
C ARG A 59 -4.31 -13.97 8.39
N ARG A 60 -4.29 -12.83 7.70
CA ARG A 60 -3.90 -12.75 6.28
C ARG A 60 -2.45 -13.12 5.98
N GLY A 61 -1.58 -13.10 6.99
CA GLY A 61 -0.15 -13.36 6.81
C GLY A 61 0.46 -12.41 5.77
N PRO A 62 1.09 -12.90 4.68
CA PRO A 62 1.63 -12.05 3.63
C PRO A 62 0.56 -11.39 2.74
N TYR A 63 -0.68 -11.87 2.73
CA TYR A 63 -1.74 -11.31 1.89
C TYR A 63 -2.14 -9.91 2.37
N GLY A 64 -2.08 -8.92 1.47
CA GLY A 64 -2.24 -7.51 1.85
C GLY A 64 -1.04 -6.87 2.53
N GLY A 65 0.07 -7.61 2.65
CA GLY A 65 1.36 -7.11 3.10
C GLY A 65 2.13 -6.40 1.98
N ALA A 66 3.44 -6.24 2.20
CA ALA A 66 4.37 -5.63 1.23
C ALA A 66 5.65 -6.48 1.14
N VAL A 67 6.25 -6.58 -0.04
CA VAL A 67 7.50 -7.31 -0.28
C VAL A 67 8.41 -6.43 -1.11
N GLY A 68 9.58 -6.08 -0.57
CA GLY A 68 10.44 -5.09 -1.20
C GLY A 68 11.83 -5.02 -0.60
N TYR A 69 12.50 -3.91 -0.85
CA TYR A 69 13.85 -3.65 -0.34
C TYR A 69 14.02 -2.21 0.15
N PHE A 70 15.02 -2.03 1.01
CA PHE A 70 15.56 -0.74 1.40
C PHE A 70 17.04 -0.72 1.03
N SER A 71 17.49 0.38 0.43
CA SER A 71 18.89 0.57 0.05
C SER A 71 19.59 1.55 0.99
N PHE A 72 20.90 1.42 1.11
CA PHE A 72 21.72 2.38 1.87
C PHE A 72 21.75 3.79 1.24
N SER A 73 21.33 3.93 -0.02
CA SER A 73 21.17 5.23 -0.67
C SER A 73 19.84 5.91 -0.32
N GLY A 74 19.01 5.30 0.55
CA GLY A 74 17.72 5.85 0.98
C GLY A 74 16.56 5.55 0.04
N ASN A 75 16.77 4.78 -1.05
CA ASN A 75 15.71 4.33 -1.94
C ASN A 75 15.00 3.10 -1.35
N MET A 76 13.71 2.99 -1.61
CA MET A 76 12.84 1.86 -1.26
C MET A 76 11.90 1.57 -2.43
N ASP A 77 11.63 0.29 -2.66
CA ASP A 77 10.55 -0.19 -3.54
C ASP A 77 9.92 -1.44 -2.92
N THR A 78 8.59 -1.52 -2.92
CA THR A 78 7.77 -2.49 -2.17
C THR A 78 6.48 -2.85 -2.87
#